data_AF-A0AAV8ZL78-F1
#
_entry.id   AF-A0AAV8ZL78-F1
#
_cell.length_a   1.000
_cell.length_b   1.000
_cell.length_c   1.000
_cell.angle_alpha   90.00
_cell.angle_beta   90.00
_cell.angle_gamma   90.00
#
_symmetry.space_group_name_H-M   'P 1'
#
loop_
_entity.id
_entity.type
_entity.pdbx_description
1 polymer ?
#
loop_
_entity_poly.entity_id
_entity_poly.type
_entity_poly.pdbx_seq_one_letter_code
_entity_poly.pdbx_strand_id
1 'polypeptide(L)'
;MINDDGYDNDPKENSKYATRKVFLTSEENMLVNYLKQCSNMNYCLTYQQIRVFVYGYAKVLPGCKYPEKWNLGKKAGIEWLHGFMKRHVTLSLRKPESTSLAREIGFNKTRVEEFFLNYRNVLNKYKFTPNRIFNLDEMNYLLKLLYCKPHQM
;
A
#
# COMPACT_ATOMS: atom_id res chain seq x y z
N MET A 1 -24.22 -29.08 29.68
CA MET A 1 -25.01 -29.47 28.50
C MET A 1 -24.91 -28.32 27.52
N ILE A 2 -24.59 -28.64 26.28
CA ILE A 2 -24.01 -27.78 25.25
C ILE A 2 -25.00 -26.69 24.83
N ASN A 3 -24.55 -25.43 24.82
CA ASN A 3 -25.26 -24.35 24.16
C ASN A 3 -25.00 -24.45 22.65
N ASP A 4 -26.11 -24.44 21.93
CA ASP A 4 -26.22 -24.60 20.48
C ASP A 4 -25.95 -23.24 19.83
N ASP A 5 -24.67 -22.97 19.58
CA ASP A 5 -24.22 -21.73 18.94
C ASP A 5 -24.48 -21.84 17.44
N GLY A 6 -25.51 -21.12 16.99
CA GLY A 6 -25.97 -21.08 15.62
C GLY A 6 -24.83 -20.86 14.62
N TYR A 7 -24.62 -21.87 13.77
CA TYR A 7 -23.87 -21.74 12.54
C TYR A 7 -24.49 -20.63 11.69
N ASP A 8 -23.79 -19.51 11.61
CA ASP A 8 -24.07 -18.38 10.74
C ASP A 8 -23.99 -18.88 9.28
N ASN A 9 -25.15 -19.23 8.73
CA ASN A 9 -25.29 -19.68 7.35
C ASN A 9 -25.22 -18.45 6.46
N ASP A 10 -23.99 -18.04 6.11
CA ASP A 10 -23.72 -17.03 5.09
C ASP A 10 -24.49 -17.44 3.80
N PRO A 11 -25.36 -16.59 3.24
CA PRO A 11 -26.17 -16.95 2.09
C PRO A 11 -25.25 -17.44 0.96
N LYS A 12 -25.51 -18.63 0.43
CA LYS A 12 -24.86 -19.12 -0.79
C LYS A 12 -25.24 -18.20 -1.94
N GLU A 13 -24.45 -17.15 -2.12
CA GLU A 13 -24.56 -16.19 -3.20
C GLU A 13 -24.20 -16.93 -4.50
N ASN A 14 -25.23 -17.40 -5.21
CA ASN A 14 -25.14 -18.07 -6.51
C ASN A 14 -24.73 -17.10 -7.62
N SER A 15 -23.56 -16.51 -7.48
CA SER A 15 -22.88 -15.75 -8.50
C SER A 15 -21.84 -16.67 -9.15
N LYS A 16 -21.76 -16.70 -10.49
CA LYS A 16 -20.73 -17.44 -11.25
C LYS A 16 -19.28 -17.09 -10.85
N TYR A 17 -19.08 -16.08 -9.99
CA TYR A 17 -17.81 -15.63 -9.43
C TYR A 17 -17.50 -16.17 -8.01
N ALA A 18 -18.46 -16.83 -7.34
CA ALA A 18 -18.28 -17.43 -6.01
C ALA A 18 -17.20 -18.52 -6.02
N THR A 19 -16.98 -19.17 -7.16
CA THR A 19 -16.01 -20.26 -7.36
C THR A 19 -14.53 -19.83 -7.24
N ARG A 20 -14.23 -18.54 -6.95
CA ARG A 20 -12.85 -18.02 -6.80
C ARG A 20 -12.55 -17.39 -5.43
N LYS A 21 -13.49 -17.41 -4.48
CA LYS A 21 -13.21 -16.98 -3.10
C LYS A 21 -12.50 -18.11 -2.36
N VAL A 22 -11.22 -17.90 -2.06
CA VAL A 22 -10.37 -18.81 -1.26
C VAL A 22 -10.56 -18.58 0.24
N PHE A 23 -10.93 -17.35 0.61
CA PHE A 23 -11.11 -16.93 2.00
C PHE A 23 -12.58 -16.60 2.28
N LEU A 24 -12.95 -16.78 3.55
CA LEU A 24 -14.18 -16.25 4.11
C LEU A 24 -14.12 -14.72 4.13
N THR A 25 -15.29 -14.08 4.19
CA THR A 25 -15.39 -12.61 4.22
C THR A 25 -14.61 -12.00 5.40
N SER A 26 -14.64 -12.65 6.56
CA SER A 26 -13.88 -12.22 7.76
C SER A 26 -12.36 -12.27 7.55
N GLU A 27 -11.85 -13.38 7.03
CA GLU A 27 -10.43 -13.59 6.70
C GLU A 27 -9.96 -12.61 5.61
N GLU A 28 -10.78 -12.41 4.58
CA GLU A 28 -10.50 -11.48 3.50
C GLU A 28 -10.45 -10.04 4.03
N ASN A 29 -11.32 -9.67 4.98
CA ASN A 29 -11.29 -8.36 5.64
C ASN A 29 -10.06 -8.18 6.55
N MET A 30 -9.59 -9.22 7.24
CA MET A 30 -8.33 -9.17 8.00
C MET A 30 -7.15 -8.87 7.08
N LEU A 31 -7.09 -9.54 5.93
CA LEU A 31 -6.09 -9.30 4.90
C LEU A 31 -6.14 -7.85 4.38
N VAL A 32 -7.33 -7.32 4.11
CA VAL A 32 -7.51 -5.93 3.67
C VAL A 32 -7.04 -4.95 4.74
N ASN A 33 -7.36 -5.18 6.01
CA ASN A 33 -6.93 -4.31 7.11
C ASN A 33 -5.40 -4.30 7.25
N TYR A 34 -4.77 -5.47 7.14
CA TYR A 34 -3.32 -5.59 7.13
C TYR A 34 -2.67 -4.78 5.98
N LEU A 35 -3.19 -4.92 4.76
CA LEU A 35 -2.67 -4.15 3.61
C LEU A 35 -2.82 -2.64 3.80
N LYS A 36 -3.91 -2.18 4.43
CA LYS A 36 -4.11 -0.76 4.78
C LYS A 36 -3.09 -0.29 5.82
N GLN A 37 -2.80 -1.10 6.84
CA GLN A 37 -1.77 -0.78 7.84
C GLN A 37 -0.38 -0.68 7.21
N CYS A 38 -0.01 -1.63 6.34
CA CYS A 38 1.25 -1.56 5.60
C CYS A 38 1.36 -0.27 4.77
N SER A 39 0.27 0.11 4.10
CA SER A 39 0.22 1.37 3.35
C SER A 39 0.37 2.61 4.24
N ASN A 40 -0.20 2.62 5.44
CA ASN A 40 -0.06 3.73 6.39
C ASN A 40 1.37 3.86 6.93
N MET A 41 2.11 2.75 7.00
CA MET A 41 3.51 2.71 7.37
C MET A 41 4.45 2.89 6.17
N ASN A 42 3.94 3.38 5.03
CA ASN A 42 4.65 3.52 3.75
C ASN A 42 5.29 2.22 3.19
N TYR A 43 5.00 1.06 3.78
CA TYR A 43 5.38 -0.26 3.28
C TYR A 43 4.37 -0.72 2.23
N CYS A 44 4.40 -0.11 1.06
CA CYS A 44 3.57 -0.53 -0.07
C CYS A 44 4.01 -1.91 -0.58
N LEU A 45 3.14 -2.92 -0.44
CA LEU A 45 3.38 -4.25 -0.99
C LEU A 45 3.04 -4.29 -2.48
N THR A 46 3.96 -4.83 -3.27
CA THR A 46 3.74 -5.12 -4.69
C THR A 46 2.76 -6.28 -4.87
N TYR A 47 2.15 -6.40 -6.05
CA TYR A 47 1.30 -7.53 -6.39
C TYR A 47 1.99 -8.90 -6.22
N GLN A 48 3.29 -8.98 -6.47
CA GLN A 48 4.04 -10.21 -6.27
C GLN A 48 4.18 -10.54 -4.78
N GLN A 49 4.49 -9.55 -3.95
CA GLN A 49 4.57 -9.74 -2.50
C GLN A 49 3.22 -10.09 -1.89
N ILE A 50 2.14 -9.42 -2.30
CA ILE A 50 0.77 -9.76 -1.86
C ILE A 50 0.46 -11.22 -2.20
N ARG A 51 0.79 -11.68 -3.42
CA ARG A 51 0.54 -13.08 -3.81
C ARG A 51 1.33 -14.08 -2.98
N VAL A 52 2.57 -13.78 -2.62
CA VAL A 52 3.38 -14.64 -1.73
C VAL A 52 2.82 -14.62 -0.31
N PHE A 53 2.48 -13.44 0.20
CA PHE A 53 1.87 -13.26 1.53
C PHE A 53 0.57 -14.05 1.66
N VAL A 54 -0.32 -13.91 0.67
CA VAL A 54 -1.62 -14.61 0.62
C VAL A 54 -1.46 -16.13 0.62
N TYR A 55 -0.44 -16.65 -0.07
CA TYR A 55 -0.15 -18.08 -0.02
C TYR A 55 0.28 -18.53 1.38
N GLY A 56 1.14 -17.76 2.05
CA GLY A 56 1.50 -18.01 3.45
C GLY A 56 0.30 -17.96 4.39
N TYR A 57 -0.55 -16.94 4.22
CA TYR A 57 -1.79 -16.77 4.98
C TYR A 57 -2.73 -17.97 4.81
N ALA A 58 -2.95 -18.41 3.56
CA ALA A 58 -3.78 -19.57 3.25
C ALA A 58 -3.27 -20.89 3.87
N LYS A 59 -1.94 -21.05 4.03
CA LYS A 59 -1.36 -22.25 4.68
C LYS A 59 -1.59 -22.32 6.18
N VAL A 60 -1.71 -21.18 6.84
CA VAL A 60 -1.86 -21.10 8.30
C VAL A 60 -3.33 -21.21 8.69
N LEU A 61 -4.25 -20.82 7.81
CA LEU A 61 -5.68 -20.88 8.08
C LEU A 61 -6.20 -22.34 8.15
N PRO A 62 -6.92 -22.71 9.21
CA PRO A 62 -7.41 -24.08 9.39
C PRO A 62 -8.47 -24.42 8.33
N GLY A 63 -8.25 -25.50 7.58
CA GLY A 63 -9.21 -25.98 6.58
C GLY A 63 -9.33 -25.13 5.31
N CYS A 64 -8.45 -24.14 5.11
CA CYS A 64 -8.45 -23.30 3.92
C CYS A 64 -8.08 -24.13 2.68
N LYS A 65 -9.01 -24.22 1.71
CA LYS A 65 -8.78 -24.88 0.43
C LYS A 65 -8.36 -23.85 -0.61
N TYR A 66 -7.16 -24.01 -1.16
CA TYR A 66 -6.64 -23.16 -2.22
C TYR A 66 -6.11 -24.01 -3.39
N PRO A 67 -6.00 -23.45 -4.61
CA PRO A 67 -5.58 -24.21 -5.78
C PRO A 67 -4.17 -24.79 -5.63
N GLU A 68 -3.97 -26.06 -6.00
CA GLU A 68 -2.67 -26.75 -5.90
C GLU A 68 -1.54 -26.05 -6.66
N LYS A 69 -1.88 -25.35 -7.75
CA LYS A 69 -0.95 -24.48 -8.51
C LYS A 69 -0.25 -23.44 -7.64
N TRP A 70 -0.85 -23.03 -6.52
CA TRP A 70 -0.23 -22.09 -5.58
C TRP A 70 0.96 -22.71 -4.85
N ASN A 71 0.93 -24.02 -4.58
CA ASN A 71 2.04 -24.75 -3.94
C ASN A 71 3.28 -24.75 -4.85
N LEU A 72 3.08 -25.01 -6.16
CA LEU A 72 4.17 -25.03 -7.14
C LEU A 72 4.88 -23.68 -7.24
N GLY A 73 4.11 -22.59 -7.31
CA GLY A 73 4.64 -21.23 -7.42
C GLY A 73 4.97 -20.56 -6.08
N LYS A 74 4.65 -21.19 -4.94
CA LYS A 74 4.64 -20.62 -3.58
C LYS A 74 3.99 -19.23 -3.52
N LYS A 75 2.94 -19.02 -4.30
CA LYS A 75 2.25 -17.73 -4.45
C LYS A 75 0.84 -17.91 -4.99
N ALA A 76 -0.04 -16.99 -4.63
CA ALA A 76 -1.40 -16.96 -5.15
C ALA A 76 -1.45 -16.78 -6.67
N GLY A 77 -2.52 -17.26 -7.30
CA GLY A 77 -2.78 -17.07 -8.73
C GLY A 77 -3.06 -15.61 -9.07
N ILE A 78 -2.71 -15.18 -10.29
CA ILE A 78 -2.99 -13.82 -10.76
C ILE A 78 -4.50 -13.55 -10.88
N GLU A 79 -5.25 -14.56 -11.29
CA GLU A 79 -6.72 -14.52 -11.37
C GLU A 79 -7.38 -14.28 -10.01
N TRP A 80 -6.83 -14.87 -8.96
CA TRP A 80 -7.33 -14.66 -7.60
C TRP A 80 -7.08 -13.22 -7.16
N LEU A 81 -5.87 -12.70 -7.42
CA LEU A 81 -5.50 -11.32 -7.09
C LEU A 81 -6.40 -10.31 -7.81
N HIS A 82 -6.66 -10.49 -9.11
CA HIS A 82 -7.58 -9.62 -9.85
C HIS A 82 -9.00 -9.67 -9.26
N GLY A 83 -9.48 -10.86 -8.87
CA GLY A 83 -10.76 -11.01 -8.19
C GLY A 83 -10.80 -10.31 -6.83
N PHE A 84 -9.74 -10.44 -6.03
CA PHE A 84 -9.58 -9.80 -4.73
C PHE A 84 -9.63 -8.27 -4.85
N MET A 85 -8.84 -7.70 -5.78
CA MET A 85 -8.83 -6.24 -6.02
C MET A 85 -10.17 -5.73 -6.54
N LYS A 86 -10.89 -6.51 -7.37
CA LYS A 86 -12.22 -6.14 -7.86
C LYS A 86 -13.27 -6.11 -6.75
N ARG A 87 -13.18 -7.01 -5.77
CA ARG A 87 -14.06 -7.01 -4.59
C ARG A 87 -13.73 -5.87 -3.63
N HIS A 88 -12.46 -5.52 -3.52
CA HIS A 88 -11.97 -4.50 -2.58
C HIS A 88 -11.50 -3.25 -3.32
N VAL A 89 -12.45 -2.52 -3.93
CA VAL A 89 -12.17 -1.29 -4.69
C VAL A 89 -11.48 -0.19 -3.88
N THR A 90 -11.56 -0.25 -2.55
CA THR A 90 -10.84 0.67 -1.65
C THR A 90 -9.33 0.44 -1.64
N LEU A 91 -8.87 -0.73 -2.09
CA LEU A 91 -7.46 -1.03 -2.31
C LEU A 91 -7.08 -0.57 -3.72
N SER A 92 -6.41 0.58 -3.81
CA SER A 92 -5.78 1.03 -5.04
C SER A 92 -4.28 0.78 -4.98
N LEU A 93 -3.71 0.19 -6.03
CA LEU A 93 -2.26 0.16 -6.16
C LEU A 93 -1.78 1.57 -6.54
N ARG A 94 -1.11 2.26 -5.61
CA ARG A 94 -0.33 3.45 -5.98
C ARG A 94 1.05 2.98 -6.40
N LYS A 95 1.57 3.50 -7.51
CA LYS A 95 3.01 3.44 -7.72
C LYS A 95 3.63 4.17 -6.52
N PRO A 96 4.51 3.55 -5.73
CA PRO A 96 5.27 4.31 -4.77
C PRO A 96 6.01 5.38 -5.58
N GLU A 97 5.72 6.65 -5.30
CA GLU A 97 6.52 7.72 -5.86
C GLU A 97 7.95 7.45 -5.41
N SER A 98 8.92 7.41 -6.32
CA SER A 98 10.33 7.17 -5.96
C SER A 98 10.79 8.13 -4.85
N THR A 99 10.18 9.30 -4.79
CA THR A 99 10.38 10.33 -3.79
C THR A 99 9.84 9.96 -2.40
N SER A 100 8.83 9.09 -2.23
CA SER A 100 8.28 8.75 -0.91
C SER A 100 9.22 7.82 -0.12
N LEU A 101 9.78 6.80 -0.77
CA LEU A 101 10.70 5.86 -0.13
C LEU A 101 12.08 6.50 0.11
N ALA A 102 12.58 7.28 -0.87
CA ALA A 102 13.79 8.08 -0.69
C ALA A 102 13.60 9.16 0.40
N ARG A 103 12.42 9.80 0.48
CA ARG A 103 12.10 10.72 1.59
C ARG A 103 12.10 9.99 2.92
N GLU A 104 11.45 8.85 3.04
CA GLU A 104 11.38 8.12 4.32
C GLU A 104 12.76 7.64 4.79
N ILE A 105 13.58 7.13 3.87
CA ILE A 105 14.99 6.75 4.17
C ILE A 105 15.85 7.98 4.49
N GLY A 106 15.57 9.12 3.84
CA GLY A 106 16.24 10.41 4.07
C GLY A 106 15.80 11.11 5.35
N PHE A 107 14.55 10.94 5.77
CA PHE A 107 13.92 11.54 6.95
C PHE A 107 14.07 10.64 8.18
N ASN A 108 15.30 10.26 8.52
CA ASN A 108 15.58 9.65 9.82
C ASN A 108 16.20 10.69 10.77
N LYS A 109 16.06 10.46 12.08
CA LYS A 109 16.52 11.40 13.12
C LYS A 109 17.97 11.82 12.92
N THR A 110 18.86 10.85 12.68
CA THR A 110 20.30 11.11 12.49
C THR A 110 20.59 11.96 11.25
N ARG A 111 19.96 11.67 10.10
CA ARG A 111 20.11 12.43 8.85
C ARG A 111 19.59 13.86 8.99
N VAL A 112 18.46 14.02 9.68
CA VAL A 112 17.87 15.34 9.94
C VAL A 112 18.75 16.15 10.88
N GLU A 113 19.27 15.54 11.95
CA GLU A 113 20.21 16.18 12.88
C GLU A 113 21.50 16.60 12.16
N GLU A 114 22.07 15.72 11.33
CA GLU A 114 23.27 16.01 10.53
C GLU A 114 23.03 17.17 9.55
N PHE A 115 21.88 17.19 8.87
CA PHE A 115 21.50 18.28 7.98
C PHE A 115 21.46 19.63 8.71
N PHE A 116 20.75 19.72 9.84
CA PHE A 116 20.63 20.97 10.58
C PHE A 116 21.94 21.39 11.25
N LEU A 117 22.78 20.43 11.66
CA LEU A 117 24.13 20.72 12.15
C LEU A 117 24.99 21.35 11.06
N ASN A 118 25.00 20.76 9.86
CA ASN A 118 25.73 21.29 8.71
C ASN A 118 25.21 22.66 8.29
N TYR A 119 23.89 22.84 8.25
CA TYR A 119 23.25 24.13 7.96
C TYR A 119 23.69 25.21 8.96
N ARG A 120 23.66 24.90 10.27
CA ARG A 120 24.11 25.81 11.33
C ARG A 120 25.58 26.18 11.19
N ASN A 121 26.44 25.20 10.88
CA ASN A 121 27.87 25.41 10.68
C ASN A 121 28.15 26.37 9.52
N VAL A 122 27.44 26.21 8.40
CA VAL A 122 27.53 27.08 7.23
C VAL A 122 27.04 28.50 7.55
N LEU A 123 25.89 28.63 8.23
CA LEU A 123 25.38 29.94 8.66
C LEU A 123 26.36 30.67 9.57
N ASN A 124 26.95 29.97 10.56
CA ASN A 124 27.92 30.56 11.49
C ASN A 124 29.23 30.96 10.81
N LYS A 125 29.70 30.17 9.84
CA LYS A 125 30.97 30.41 9.14
C LYS A 125 30.90 31.62 8.21
N TYR A 126 29.84 31.73 7.42
CA TYR A 126 29.73 32.75 6.37
C TYR A 126 28.85 33.94 6.76
N LYS A 127 28.07 33.84 7.85
CA LYS A 127 27.24 34.92 8.42
C LYS A 127 26.40 35.63 7.36
N PHE A 128 25.68 34.85 6.57
CA PHE A 128 24.80 35.38 5.53
C PHE A 128 23.74 36.31 6.14
N THR A 129 23.51 37.45 5.49
CA THR A 129 22.34 38.28 5.80
C THR A 129 21.08 37.60 5.28
N PRO A 130 19.91 37.80 5.90
CA PRO A 130 18.66 37.14 5.51
C PRO A 130 18.34 37.27 4.01
N ASN A 131 18.65 38.42 3.42
CA ASN A 131 18.42 38.72 1.99
C ASN A 131 19.27 37.88 1.01
N ARG A 132 20.20 37.06 1.53
CA ARG A 132 21.09 36.18 0.74
C ARG A 132 20.82 34.70 0.96
N ILE A 133 19.77 34.36 1.72
CA ILE A 133 19.35 32.98 1.96
C ILE A 133 18.10 32.72 1.13
N PHE A 134 18.23 31.89 0.10
CA PHE A 134 17.12 31.50 -0.77
C PHE A 134 16.76 30.05 -0.49
N ASN A 135 15.47 29.78 -0.24
CA ASN A 135 14.98 28.42 -0.25
C ASN A 135 14.78 28.02 -1.72
N LEU A 136 15.50 26.98 -2.16
CA LEU A 136 15.35 26.39 -3.49
C LEU A 136 14.68 25.04 -3.30
N ASP A 137 13.36 25.00 -3.42
CA ASP A 137 12.60 23.76 -3.55
C ASP A 137 12.32 23.49 -5.04
N GLU A 138 12.41 22.22 -5.44
CA GLU A 138 12.04 21.80 -6.78
C GLU A 138 10.52 21.98 -6.98
N MET A 139 10.11 23.08 -7.62
CA MET A 139 8.83 23.08 -8.31
C MET A 139 8.99 22.25 -9.58
N ASN A 140 8.42 21.05 -9.59
CA ASN A 140 8.29 20.25 -10.80
C ASN A 140 7.54 21.07 -11.88
N TYR A 141 8.27 21.73 -12.78
CA TYR A 141 7.74 22.42 -13.96
C TYR A 141 7.32 21.41 -15.05
N LEU A 142 6.58 20.37 -14.68
CA LEU A 142 6.03 19.35 -15.58
C LEU A 142 4.54 19.09 -15.32
N LEU A 143 3.81 20.11 -14.83
CA LEU A 143 2.35 20.10 -14.81
C LEU A 143 1.74 21.51 -14.97
N LYS A 144 2.14 22.25 -16.02
CA LYS A 144 1.46 23.50 -16.42
C LYS A 144 1.30 23.67 -17.94
N LEU A 145 1.07 22.58 -18.66
CA LEU A 145 0.52 22.60 -20.04
C LEU A 145 -0.91 22.05 -20.15
N LEU A 146 -1.64 21.93 -19.04
CA LEU A 146 -3.09 21.70 -19.08
C LEU A 146 -3.77 22.56 -18.01
N TYR A 147 -3.75 23.89 -18.19
CA TYR A 147 -4.85 24.78 -17.79
C TYR A 147 -4.69 26.14 -18.50
N CYS A 148 -5.25 26.22 -19.71
CA CYS A 148 -5.89 27.41 -20.28
C CYS A 148 -6.76 26.88 -21.43
N LYS A 149 -8.09 26.82 -21.32
CA LYS A 149 -8.95 28.01 -21.41
C LYS A 149 -10.12 27.97 -20.42
N PRO A 150 -10.46 29.08 -19.76
CA PRO A 150 -11.86 29.40 -19.51
C PRO A 150 -12.52 29.74 -20.85
N HIS A 151 -13.62 29.08 -21.18
CA HIS A 151 -14.56 29.60 -22.18
C HIS A 151 -15.74 30.21 -21.41
N GLN A 152 -15.73 31.54 -21.34
CA GLN A 152 -16.96 32.31 -21.33
C GLN A 152 -17.12 32.87 -22.74
N MET A 153 -18.12 32.37 -23.47
CA MET A 153 -19.21 33.13 -24.08
C MET A 153 -20.35 32.14 -24.35
#